data_AF-A0A3S3IAC1-F1
#
_entry.id   AF-A0A3S3IAC1-F1
#
_cell.length_a   1.000
_cell.length_b   1.000
_cell.length_c   1.000
_cell.angle_alpha   90.00
_cell.angle_beta   90.00
_cell.angle_gamma   90.00
#
_symmetry.space_group_name_H-M   'P 1'
#
loop_
_entity.id
_entity.type
_entity.pdbx_description
1 polymer ?
#
loop_
_entity_poly.entity_id
_entity_poly.type
_entity_poly.pdbx_seq_one_letter_code
_entity_poly.pdbx_strand_id
1 'polypeptide(L)' 'MSETATLSSKFQISIPKAIRTAQHWEAGLTFAFIPKGTGVLLVPVPKREALKGLAKGASATEYRDRSDRV' A
#
# COMPACT_ATOMS: atom_id res chain seq x y z
N MET A 1 -20.01 9.50 -1.65
CA MET A 1 -20.58 8.14 -1.54
C MET A 1 -19.44 7.17 -1.29
N SER A 2 -19.65 6.15 -0.46
CA SER A 2 -18.68 5.06 -0.32
C SER A 2 -18.76 4.15 -1.54
N GLU A 3 -17.69 4.06 -2.31
CA GLU A 3 -17.58 3.10 -3.41
C GLU A 3 -17.54 1.67 -2.84
N THR A 4 -18.41 0.78 -3.31
CA THR A 4 -18.46 -0.63 -2.90
C THR A 4 -18.18 -1.53 -4.09
N ALA A 5 -17.76 -2.76 -3.81
CA ALA A 5 -17.51 -3.77 -4.82
C ALA A 5 -17.94 -5.14 -4.31
N THR A 6 -18.48 -5.96 -5.21
CA THR A 6 -18.92 -7.32 -4.89
C THR A 6 -17.78 -8.31 -5.12
N LEU A 7 -17.57 -9.22 -4.17
CA LEU A 7 -16.68 -10.36 -4.35
C LEU A 7 -17.31 -11.34 -5.34
N SER A 8 -16.65 -11.53 -6.49
CA SER A 8 -17.10 -12.50 -7.48
C SER A 8 -16.95 -13.95 -7.00
N SER A 9 -17.61 -14.89 -7.67
CA SER A 9 -17.48 -16.33 -7.41
C SER A 9 -16.05 -16.87 -7.64
N LYS A 10 -15.20 -16.13 -8.34
CA LYS A 10 -13.76 -16.42 -8.51
C LYS A 10 -12.90 -15.81 -7.40
N PHE A 11 -13.52 -15.29 -6.35
CA PHE A 11 -12.86 -14.60 -5.24
C PHE A 11 -12.04 -13.36 -5.68
N GLN A 12 -12.50 -12.68 -6.75
CA GLN A 12 -11.89 -11.43 -7.23
C GLN A 12 -12.79 -10.24 -6.90
N ILE A 13 -12.18 -9.15 -6.45
CA ILE A 13 -12.82 -7.84 -6.25
C ILE A 13 -12.34 -6.90 -7.34
N SER A 14 -13.25 -6.44 -8.18
CA SER A 14 -12.96 -5.38 -9.14
C SER A 14 -12.92 -4.04 -8.43
N ILE A 15 -11.74 -3.41 -8.36
CA ILE A 15 -11.60 -2.08 -7.77
C ILE A 15 -12.35 -1.05 -8.63
N PRO A 16 -13.29 -0.26 -8.06
CA PRO A 16 -14.05 0.76 -8.79
C PRO A 16 -13.15 1.78 -9.50
N LYS A 17 -13.61 2.26 -10.67
CA LYS A 17 -12.85 3.21 -11.50
C LYS A 17 -12.47 4.47 -10.73
N ALA A 18 -13.40 5.02 -9.95
CA ALA A 18 -13.19 6.23 -9.16
C ALA A 18 -12.01 6.07 -8.18
N ILE A 19 -11.90 4.93 -7.49
CA ILE A 19 -10.78 4.65 -6.57
C ILE A 19 -9.47 4.54 -7.34
N ARG A 20 -9.42 3.76 -8.44
CA ARG A 20 -8.18 3.59 -9.22
C ARG A 20 -7.66 4.92 -9.75
N THR A 21 -8.56 5.78 -10.24
CA THR A 21 -8.19 7.10 -10.75
C THR A 21 -7.71 8.02 -9.64
N ALA A 22 -8.40 8.08 -8.50
CA ALA A 22 -8.02 8.94 -7.37
C ALA A 22 -6.68 8.54 -6.74
N GLN A 23 -6.33 7.25 -6.77
CA GLN A 23 -5.08 6.73 -6.22
C GLN A 23 -3.97 6.56 -7.27
N HIS A 24 -4.23 6.93 -8.54
CA HIS A 24 -3.31 6.72 -9.66
C HIS A 24 -2.82 5.26 -9.77
N TRP A 25 -3.71 4.30 -9.55
CA TRP A 25 -3.37 2.89 -9.62
C TRP A 25 -3.41 2.37 -11.04
N GLU A 26 -2.36 1.65 -11.40
CA GLU A 26 -2.18 1.01 -12.69
C GLU A 26 -2.31 -0.51 -12.59
N ALA A 27 -2.57 -1.17 -13.72
CA ALA A 27 -2.61 -2.62 -13.78
C ALA A 27 -1.24 -3.21 -13.41
N GLY A 28 -1.24 -4.33 -12.67
CA GLY A 28 -0.01 -4.97 -12.19
C GLY A 28 0.51 -4.45 -10.85
N LEU A 29 -0.16 -3.48 -10.23
CA LEU A 29 0.12 -3.09 -8.85
C LEU A 29 -0.21 -4.25 -7.89
N THR A 30 0.72 -4.58 -6.99
CA THR A 30 0.54 -5.60 -5.96
C THR A 30 -0.03 -4.97 -4.70
N PHE A 31 -0.93 -5.69 -4.02
CA PHE A 31 -1.51 -5.26 -2.75
C PHE A 31 -1.15 -6.24 -1.63
N ALA A 32 -0.81 -5.68 -0.48
CA ALA A 32 -0.72 -6.44 0.77
C ALA A 32 -2.08 -6.45 1.45
N PHE A 33 -2.45 -7.60 2.01
CA PHE A 33 -3.60 -7.76 2.89
C PHE A 33 -3.10 -7.75 4.34
N ILE A 34 -3.43 -6.68 5.07
CA ILE A 34 -3.02 -6.53 6.47
C ILE A 34 -4.27 -6.72 7.35
N PRO A 35 -4.32 -7.75 8.21
CA PRO A 35 -5.44 -7.92 9.14
C PRO A 35 -5.62 -6.70 10.03
N LYS A 36 -6.87 -6.22 10.16
CA LYS A 36 -7.21 -5.08 11.03
C LYS A 36 -8.61 -5.27 11.63
N GLY A 37 -8.66 -5.65 12.90
CA GLY A 37 -9.91 -5.98 13.58
C GLY A 37 -10.60 -7.17 12.90
N THR A 38 -11.87 -7.01 12.53
CA THR A 38 -12.65 -8.01 11.80
C THR A 38 -12.43 -7.97 10.28
N GLY A 39 -11.67 -7.00 9.77
CA GLY A 39 -11.45 -6.78 8.36
C GLY A 39 -9.99 -6.90 7.94
N VAL A 40 -9.72 -6.50 6.70
CA VAL A 40 -8.39 -6.40 6.12
C VAL A 40 -8.19 -5.02 5.54
N LEU A 41 -7.01 -4.45 5.74
CA LEU A 41 -6.55 -3.25 5.05
C LEU A 41 -5.80 -3.68 3.78
N LEU A 42 -6.20 -3.13 2.65
CA LEU A 42 -5.49 -3.26 1.38
C LEU A 42 -4.53 -2.09 1.23
N VAL A 43 -3.24 -2.38 1.09
CA VAL A 43 -2.20 -1.37 0.91
C VAL A 43 -1.39 -1.70 -0.34
N PRO A 44 -1.19 -0.75 -1.27
CA PRO A 44 -0.33 -0.98 -2.43
C PRO A 44 1.12 -1.19 -1.97
N VAL A 45 1.77 -2.21 -2.54
CA VAL A 45 3.18 -2.49 -2.28
C VAL A 45 4.01 -1.76 -3.34
N PRO A 46 4.75 -0.70 -2.96
CA PRO A 46 5.59 0.01 -3.92
C PRO A 46 6.74 -0.88 -4.39
N LYS A 47 7.10 -0.76 -5.66
CA LYS A 47 8.35 -1.32 -6.18
C LYS A 47 9.53 -0.56 -5.58
N ARG A 48 10.70 -1.20 -5.53
CA ARG A 48 11.93 -0.60 -4.97
C ARG A 48 12.27 0.74 -5.62
N GLU A 49 12.02 0.87 -6.92
CA GLU A 49 12.29 2.09 -7.69
C GLU A 49 11.42 3.26 -7.22
N ALA A 50 10.17 2.99 -6.84
CA ALA A 50 9.23 3.99 -6.34
C ALA A 50 9.59 4.50 -4.93
N LEU A 51 10.41 3.76 -4.18
CA LEU A 51 10.90 4.17 -2.86
C LEU A 51 12.09 5.14 -2.95
N LYS A 52 12.73 5.28 -4.12
CA LYS A 52 13.90 6.12 -4.28
C LYS A 52 13.55 7.58 -4.00
N GLY A 53 14.24 8.18 -3.03
CA GLY A 53 14.03 9.57 -2.65
C GLY A 53 12.90 9.80 -1.65
N LEU A 54 12.24 8.75 -1.15
CA LEU A 54 11.20 8.85 -0.12
C LEU A 54 11.70 9.58 1.14
N ALA A 55 12.97 9.37 1.51
CA ALA A 55 13.60 9.98 2.67
C ALA A 55 14.35 11.30 2.35
N LYS A 56 14.10 11.93 1.19
CA LYS A 56 14.78 13.19 0.83
C LYS A 56 14.41 14.28 1.85
N GLY A 57 15.43 14.82 2.53
CA GLY A 57 15.25 15.83 3.58
C GLY A 57 14.97 15.27 4.97
N ALA A 58 14.92 13.95 5.15
CA ALA A 58 14.92 13.34 6.47
C ALA A 58 16.23 13.66 7.21
N SER A 59 16.17 13.81 8.53
CA SER A 59 17.38 14.00 9.34
C SER A 59 18.30 12.78 9.22
N ALA A 60 19.58 13.04 8.99
CA ALA A 60 20.62 12.02 8.99
C ALA A 60 21.27 11.84 10.37
N THR A 61 20.79 12.55 11.40
CA THR A 61 21.29 12.45 12.78
C THR A 61 20.38 11.57 13.63
N GLU A 62 20.96 10.97 14.68
CA GLU A 62 20.22 10.18 15.69
C GLU A 62 19.36 9.04 15.10
N TYR A 63 19.79 8.48 13.96
CA TYR A 63 19.16 7.29 13.42
C TYR A 63 19.62 6.05 14.21
N ARG A 64 18.74 5.07 14.34
CA ARG A 64 19.06 3.77 14.96
C ARG A 64 19.84 2.89 13.97
N ASP A 65 21.06 2.51 14.31
CA ASP A 65 21.87 1.57 13.54
C ASP A 65 21.62 0.12 14.00
N ARG A 66 22.13 -0.86 13.22
CA ARG A 66 22.14 -2.26 13.61
C ARG A 66 22.97 -2.48 14.88
N SER A 67 24.03 -1.70 15.11
CA SER A 67 24.85 -1.76 16.33
C SER A 67 24.07 -1.43 17.61
N ASP A 68 22.99 -0.67 17.50
CA ASP A 68 22.23 -0.15 18.65
C ASP A 68 21.14 -1.14 19.13
N ARG A 69 21.17 -2.37 18.61
CA ARG A 69 20.26 -3.43 19.04
C ARG A 69 20.81 -4.06 20.32
N VAL A 70 20.13 -3.80 21.44
CA VAL A 70 20.28 -4.56 22.71
C VAL A 70 19.51 -5.86 22.63
#